data_AF-A0AAZ3RPL7-F1
#
_entry.id   AF-A0AAZ3RPL7-F1
#
_cell.length_a   1.000
_cell.length_b   1.000
_cell.length_c   1.000
_cell.angle_alpha   90.00
_cell.angle_beta   90.00
_cell.angle_gamma   90.00
#
_symmetry.space_group_name_H-M   'P 1'
#
loop_
_entity.id
_entity.type
_entity.pdbx_description
1 polymer ?
#
loop_
_entity_poly.entity_id
_entity_poly.type
_entity_poly.pdbx_seq_one_letter_code
_entity_poly.pdbx_strand_id
1 'polypeptide(L)'
;MDELTTSSFKTTGSKWLLPVSDFFGFPLDQVNFLACQVFALGASFWFRLYLSPQFSSPVVRHAVATLFGLSFVIFCFGWYAVHISILVMVCYRILVTADIHNIHRYTMIMAVSYLAVCQVSRVFIYNYGILSTDFSGPLMIITQKTTMLAFQVHDGMCKKREDLTADQRLHAVDSKPSLIEYLSYNLNFLSILVGPCSHYKDYIDFIEGRHVQRRLSASNTGQNGYDKVSEPSPMAAVTRKLLICGVCMVLFLTLTKAFPITYNVDSHFVNEAPFLTRLTYAAFSIQAARPKFYFAWTLADAINNAAGYGFKGVDEAGQVSWDLISNISIWGIETATSFKKFIDNWNIQTGVWLKTVCYDRAPRYPTALTFIL
;
A
#
# COMPACT_ATOMS: atom_id res chain seq x y z
N MET A 1 4.55 40.37 -26.74
CA MET A 1 5.06 40.45 -25.35
C MET A 1 4.53 39.21 -24.67
N ASP A 2 5.06 38.09 -25.17
CA ASP A 2 4.69 36.71 -24.86
C ASP A 2 5.85 36.16 -24.04
N GLU A 3 5.66 36.03 -22.73
CA GLU A 3 6.50 35.24 -21.81
C GLU A 3 6.02 35.57 -20.39
N LEU A 4 5.02 34.83 -19.91
CA LEU A 4 4.48 34.76 -18.53
C LEU A 4 3.12 34.04 -18.69
N THR A 5 2.89 32.76 -18.40
CA THR A 5 3.43 31.87 -17.38
C THR A 5 3.04 30.42 -17.72
N THR A 6 3.75 29.75 -18.64
CA THR A 6 3.69 28.28 -18.75
C THR A 6 4.67 27.66 -17.77
N SER A 7 4.37 27.73 -16.48
CA SER A 7 4.91 26.75 -15.52
C SER A 7 4.09 25.46 -15.67
N SER A 8 4.12 24.87 -16.86
CA SER A 8 3.57 23.54 -17.11
C SER A 8 4.35 22.57 -16.25
N PHE A 9 3.69 21.98 -15.27
CA PHE A 9 4.25 20.90 -14.47
C PHE A 9 4.73 19.80 -15.43
N LYS A 10 6.05 19.68 -15.63
CA LYS A 10 6.62 18.62 -16.45
C LYS A 10 6.43 17.31 -15.69
N THR A 11 5.35 16.59 -16.01
CA THR A 11 5.21 15.20 -15.58
C THR A 11 6.48 14.42 -15.92
N THR A 12 6.96 13.63 -14.96
CA THR A 12 8.17 12.82 -15.15
C THR A 12 7.84 11.44 -15.68
N GLY A 13 6.57 11.03 -15.60
CA GLY A 13 6.06 9.79 -16.18
C GLY A 13 5.75 9.89 -17.67
N SER A 14 5.06 8.87 -18.16
CA SER A 14 4.65 8.77 -19.55
C SER A 14 3.70 9.90 -19.96
N LYS A 15 3.87 10.39 -21.19
CA LYS A 15 2.98 11.37 -21.83
C LYS A 15 1.97 10.72 -22.79
N TRP A 16 1.94 9.39 -22.87
CA TRP A 16 1.09 8.67 -23.82
C TRP A 16 -0.41 8.93 -23.62
N LEU A 17 -0.82 9.18 -22.38
CA LEU A 17 -2.22 9.46 -22.03
C LEU A 17 -2.53 10.96 -21.95
N LEU A 18 -1.67 11.83 -22.50
CA LEU A 18 -1.94 13.27 -22.57
C LEU A 18 -3.26 13.60 -23.28
N PRO A 19 -3.63 12.97 -24.42
CA PRO A 19 -4.93 13.22 -25.06
C PRO A 19 -6.12 12.90 -24.15
N VAL A 20 -5.98 11.89 -23.27
CA VAL A 20 -7.03 11.51 -22.31
C VAL A 20 -7.10 12.53 -21.17
N SER A 21 -5.94 12.97 -20.66
CA SER A 21 -5.82 14.02 -19.65
C SER A 21 -6.45 15.33 -20.11
N ASP A 22 -6.16 15.76 -21.34
CA ASP A 22 -6.71 16.98 -21.93
C ASP A 22 -8.23 16.86 -22.16
N PHE A 23 -8.72 15.70 -22.58
CA PHE A 23 -10.14 15.46 -22.82
C PHE A 23 -10.98 15.53 -21.54
N PHE A 24 -10.52 14.92 -20.44
CA PHE A 24 -11.26 14.89 -19.17
C PHE A 24 -10.93 16.06 -18.23
N GLY A 25 -9.87 16.83 -18.52
CA GLY A 25 -9.41 17.92 -17.67
C GLY A 25 -8.79 17.46 -16.34
N PHE A 26 -8.29 16.22 -16.26
CA PHE A 26 -7.58 15.70 -15.10
C PHE A 26 -6.07 15.79 -15.26
N PRO A 27 -5.30 16.02 -14.18
CA PRO A 27 -3.84 15.95 -14.22
C PRO A 27 -3.32 14.62 -14.78
N LEU A 28 -2.33 14.67 -15.68
CA LEU A 28 -1.81 13.49 -16.39
C LEU A 28 -1.24 12.42 -15.44
N ASP A 29 -0.64 12.81 -14.31
CA ASP A 29 -0.16 11.90 -13.28
C ASP A 29 -1.30 11.08 -12.65
N GLN A 30 -2.46 11.70 -12.40
CA GLN A 30 -3.65 11.00 -11.89
C GLN A 30 -4.24 10.07 -12.95
N VAL A 31 -4.25 10.49 -14.22
CA VAL A 31 -4.70 9.65 -15.34
C VAL A 31 -3.79 8.43 -15.50
N ASN A 32 -2.48 8.62 -15.47
CA ASN A 32 -1.51 7.52 -15.54
C ASN A 32 -1.68 6.55 -14.37
N PHE A 33 -1.83 7.07 -13.15
CA PHE A 33 -2.06 6.25 -11.96
C PHE A 33 -3.35 5.42 -12.12
N LEU A 34 -4.46 6.05 -12.49
CA LEU A 34 -5.74 5.36 -12.64
C LEU A 34 -5.68 4.31 -13.78
N ALA A 35 -5.03 4.63 -14.89
CA ALA A 35 -4.84 3.70 -16.00
C ALA A 35 -4.04 2.45 -15.56
N CYS A 36 -2.95 2.64 -14.79
CA CYS A 36 -2.22 1.53 -14.21
C CYS A 36 -3.08 0.70 -13.26
N GLN A 37 -3.92 1.30 -12.41
CA GLN A 37 -4.80 0.55 -11.50
C GLN A 37 -5.88 -0.24 -12.25
N VAL A 38 -6.47 0.33 -13.30
CA VAL A 38 -7.44 -0.38 -14.15
C VAL A 38 -6.78 -1.54 -14.89
N PHE A 39 -5.59 -1.32 -15.44
CA PHE A 39 -4.80 -2.38 -16.05
C PHE A 39 -4.41 -3.44 -15.01
N ALA A 40 -4.02 -3.05 -13.80
CA ALA A 40 -3.68 -3.95 -12.71
C ALA A 40 -4.87 -4.84 -12.35
N LEU A 41 -6.09 -4.31 -12.30
CA LEU A 41 -7.30 -5.10 -12.04
C LEU A 41 -7.50 -6.19 -13.10
N GLY A 42 -7.38 -5.84 -14.39
CA GLY A 42 -7.45 -6.82 -15.48
C GLY A 42 -6.31 -7.84 -15.42
N ALA A 43 -5.08 -7.37 -15.20
CA ALA A 43 -3.89 -8.19 -15.05
C ALA A 43 -3.99 -9.13 -13.84
N SER A 44 -4.65 -8.73 -12.76
CA SER A 44 -4.91 -9.57 -11.59
C SER A 44 -5.79 -10.76 -11.91
N PHE A 45 -6.90 -10.56 -12.62
CA PHE A 45 -7.73 -11.67 -13.07
C PHE A 45 -6.97 -12.62 -14.00
N TRP A 46 -6.21 -12.05 -14.94
CA TRP A 46 -5.35 -12.84 -15.82
C TRP A 46 -4.27 -13.62 -15.04
N PHE A 47 -3.63 -12.98 -14.06
CA PHE A 47 -2.62 -13.59 -13.20
C PHE A 47 -3.19 -14.76 -12.39
N ARG A 48 -4.44 -14.62 -11.91
CA ARG A 48 -5.12 -15.71 -11.20
C ARG A 48 -5.51 -16.87 -12.11
N LEU A 49 -6.09 -16.57 -13.27
CA LEU A 49 -6.63 -17.58 -14.18
C LEU A 49 -5.54 -18.35 -14.94
N TYR A 50 -4.54 -17.65 -15.47
CA TYR A 50 -3.54 -18.23 -16.37
C TYR A 50 -2.21 -18.53 -15.70
N LEU A 51 -1.83 -17.75 -14.69
CA LEU A 51 -0.62 -18.00 -13.92
C LEU A 51 -0.90 -18.69 -12.59
N SER A 52 -2.00 -19.44 -12.48
CA SER A 52 -2.35 -20.13 -11.23
C SER A 52 -1.19 -21.03 -10.75
N PRO A 53 -1.03 -21.26 -9.44
CA PRO A 53 0.02 -22.14 -8.90
C PRO A 53 -0.02 -23.57 -9.44
N GLN A 54 -1.14 -24.00 -10.03
CA GLN A 54 -1.29 -25.31 -10.66
C GLN A 54 -0.64 -25.38 -12.05
N PHE A 55 -0.61 -24.26 -12.79
CA PHE A 55 -0.13 -24.19 -14.17
C PHE A 55 1.19 -23.45 -14.33
N SER A 56 1.66 -22.75 -13.29
CA SER A 56 2.85 -21.90 -13.35
C SER A 56 3.75 -22.10 -12.14
N SER A 57 5.07 -22.09 -12.37
CA SER A 57 6.04 -22.17 -11.29
C SER A 57 6.06 -20.88 -10.45
N PRO A 58 6.44 -20.94 -9.16
CA PRO A 58 6.60 -19.75 -8.32
C PRO A 58 7.55 -18.71 -8.91
N VAL A 59 8.63 -19.14 -9.57
CA VAL A 59 9.61 -18.25 -10.21
C VAL A 59 8.97 -17.41 -11.32
N VAL A 60 8.11 -18.02 -12.16
CA VAL A 60 7.39 -17.30 -13.22
C VAL A 60 6.41 -16.30 -12.63
N ARG A 61 5.65 -16.72 -11.60
CA ARG A 61 4.72 -15.82 -10.89
C ARG A 61 5.46 -14.63 -10.26
N HIS A 62 6.61 -14.87 -9.63
CA HIS A 62 7.46 -13.82 -9.08
C HIS A 62 7.98 -12.86 -10.15
N ALA A 63 8.51 -13.40 -11.24
CA ALA A 63 9.05 -12.62 -12.35
C ALA A 63 7.97 -11.73 -12.97
N VAL A 64 6.81 -12.29 -13.31
CA VAL A 64 5.69 -11.53 -13.89
C VAL A 64 5.20 -10.45 -12.93
N ALA A 65 5.03 -10.77 -11.65
CA ALA A 65 4.59 -9.80 -10.65
C ALA A 65 5.56 -8.61 -10.55
N THR A 66 6.86 -8.89 -10.56
CA THR A 66 7.95 -7.90 -10.53
C THR A 66 7.99 -7.05 -11.81
N LEU A 67 7.92 -7.69 -12.98
CA LEU A 67 8.04 -7.01 -14.28
C LEU A 67 6.88 -6.03 -14.51
N PHE A 68 5.65 -6.43 -14.18
CA PHE A 68 4.51 -5.52 -14.26
C PHE A 68 4.62 -4.37 -13.26
N GLY A 69 5.06 -4.63 -12.03
CA GLY A 69 5.21 -3.54 -11.05
C GLY A 69 6.31 -2.56 -11.41
N LEU A 70 7.45 -3.04 -11.93
CA LEU A 70 8.51 -2.17 -12.45
C LEU A 70 8.00 -1.34 -13.64
N SER A 71 7.22 -1.96 -14.53
CA SER A 71 6.60 -1.27 -15.67
C SER A 71 5.65 -0.16 -15.21
N PHE A 72 4.84 -0.39 -14.17
CA PHE A 72 3.95 0.64 -13.62
C PHE A 72 4.72 1.81 -13.02
N VAL A 73 5.79 1.52 -12.26
CA VAL A 73 6.59 2.57 -11.64
C VAL A 73 7.28 3.42 -12.70
N ILE A 74 7.86 2.79 -13.74
CA ILE A 74 8.48 3.51 -14.86
C ILE A 74 7.42 4.31 -15.63
N PHE A 75 6.25 3.73 -15.89
CA PHE A 75 5.18 4.42 -16.61
C PHE A 75 4.65 5.64 -15.85
N CYS A 76 4.38 5.51 -14.54
CA CYS A 76 3.82 6.58 -13.72
C CYS A 76 4.85 7.67 -13.40
N PHE A 77 6.12 7.31 -13.15
CA PHE A 77 7.09 8.23 -12.54
C PHE A 77 8.36 8.46 -13.38
N GLY A 78 8.57 7.69 -14.45
CA GLY A 78 9.73 7.79 -15.33
C GLY A 78 11.05 7.60 -14.58
N TRP A 79 12.00 8.52 -14.76
CA TRP A 79 13.33 8.42 -14.15
C TRP A 79 13.32 8.37 -12.62
N TYR A 80 12.27 8.87 -11.96
CA TYR A 80 12.15 8.74 -10.50
C TYR A 80 11.98 7.29 -10.03
N ALA A 81 11.63 6.35 -10.92
CA ALA A 81 11.65 4.92 -10.66
C ALA A 81 13.02 4.41 -10.16
N VAL A 82 14.10 5.12 -10.50
CA VAL A 82 15.46 4.81 -10.03
C VAL A 82 15.57 4.91 -8.52
N HIS A 83 14.90 5.86 -7.87
CA HIS A 83 14.94 5.99 -6.40
C HIS A 83 14.35 4.76 -5.70
N ILE A 84 13.23 4.26 -6.23
CA ILE A 84 12.58 3.04 -5.73
C ILE A 84 13.51 1.84 -5.92
N SER A 85 14.13 1.72 -7.10
CA SER A 85 15.05 0.63 -7.43
C SER A 85 16.31 0.66 -6.55
N ILE A 86 16.89 1.85 -6.32
CA ILE A 86 18.06 2.05 -5.44
C ILE A 86 17.72 1.58 -4.03
N LEU A 87 16.59 2.03 -3.47
CA LEU A 87 16.23 1.67 -2.10
C LEU A 87 16.04 0.15 -1.94
N VAL A 88 15.30 -0.47 -2.86
CA VAL A 88 15.10 -1.93 -2.87
C VAL A 88 16.44 -2.67 -2.93
N MET A 89 17.33 -2.29 -3.86
CA MET A 89 18.60 -3.00 -4.03
C MET A 89 19.58 -2.78 -2.87
N VAL A 90 19.66 -1.56 -2.31
CA VAL A 90 20.51 -1.27 -1.15
C VAL A 90 20.01 -2.02 0.08
N CYS A 91 18.71 -2.03 0.34
CA CYS A 91 18.13 -2.80 1.45
C CYS A 91 18.33 -4.30 1.26
N TYR A 92 18.25 -4.84 0.03
CA TYR A 92 18.58 -6.25 -0.23
C TYR A 92 20.04 -6.56 0.08
N ARG A 93 20.97 -5.67 -0.32
CA ARG A 93 22.39 -5.84 -0.01
C ARG A 93 22.60 -5.91 1.50
N ILE A 94 22.01 -5.00 2.27
CA ILE A 94 22.06 -5.03 3.73
C ILE A 94 21.51 -6.35 4.27
N LEU A 95 20.35 -6.80 3.78
CA LEU A 95 19.72 -8.06 4.22
C LEU A 95 20.65 -9.27 4.04
N VAL A 96 21.37 -9.33 2.92
CA VAL A 96 22.27 -10.45 2.59
C VAL A 96 23.60 -10.35 3.31
N THR A 97 24.21 -9.15 3.41
CA THR A 97 25.60 -9.01 3.89
C THR A 97 25.74 -8.67 5.37
N ALA A 98 24.76 -8.02 5.98
CA ALA A 98 24.88 -7.63 7.38
C ALA A 98 24.69 -8.81 8.34
N ASP A 99 25.30 -8.67 9.53
CA ASP A 99 25.14 -9.60 10.64
C ASP A 99 23.68 -9.68 11.11
N ILE A 100 23.22 -10.89 11.41
CA ILE A 100 21.82 -11.16 11.69
C ILE A 100 21.29 -10.36 12.89
N HIS A 101 22.12 -10.02 13.88
CA HIS A 101 21.71 -9.23 15.03
C HIS A 101 21.38 -7.77 14.66
N ASN A 102 21.91 -7.27 13.54
CA ASN A 102 21.81 -5.86 13.15
C ASN A 102 21.07 -5.60 11.83
N ILE A 103 20.66 -6.63 11.07
CA ILE A 103 20.00 -6.45 9.76
C ILE A 103 18.80 -5.50 9.80
N HIS A 104 17.96 -5.60 10.84
CA HIS A 104 16.74 -4.80 10.98
C HIS A 104 17.09 -3.33 11.25
N ARG A 105 18.10 -3.07 12.08
CA ARG A 105 18.56 -1.71 12.42
C ARG A 105 19.14 -1.01 11.21
N TYR A 106 20.05 -1.67 10.50
CA TYR A 106 20.68 -1.09 9.31
C TYR A 106 19.66 -0.87 8.19
N THR A 107 18.74 -1.81 7.98
CA THR A 107 17.67 -1.64 6.99
C THR A 107 16.74 -0.49 7.38
N MET A 108 16.37 -0.37 8.65
CA MET A 108 15.54 0.71 9.17
C MET A 108 16.17 2.08 8.95
N ILE A 109 17.42 2.25 9.40
CA ILE A 109 18.17 3.50 9.25
C ILE A 109 18.28 3.87 7.76
N MET A 110 18.67 2.93 6.91
CA MET A 110 18.79 3.17 5.47
C MET A 110 17.46 3.58 4.84
N ALA A 111 16.40 2.81 5.07
CA ALA A 111 15.12 3.01 4.40
C ALA A 111 14.41 4.29 4.85
N VAL A 112 14.41 4.57 6.15
CA VAL A 112 13.79 5.79 6.70
C VAL A 112 14.63 7.02 6.35
N SER A 113 15.97 6.95 6.44
CA SER A 113 16.83 8.10 6.07
C SER A 113 16.74 8.43 4.58
N TYR A 114 16.73 7.41 3.70
CA TYR A 114 16.58 7.63 2.27
C TYR A 114 15.22 8.22 1.91
N LEU A 115 14.15 7.71 2.53
CA LEU A 115 12.81 8.29 2.40
C LEU A 115 12.81 9.74 2.88
N ALA A 116 13.37 10.03 4.06
CA ALA A 116 13.44 11.38 4.62
C ALA A 116 14.20 12.35 3.70
N VAL A 117 15.35 11.94 3.15
CA VAL A 117 16.10 12.73 2.16
C VAL A 117 15.23 13.03 0.94
N CYS A 118 14.55 12.02 0.38
CA CYS A 118 13.67 12.23 -0.78
C CYS A 118 12.50 13.18 -0.44
N GLN A 119 11.91 13.06 0.75
CA GLN A 119 10.84 13.92 1.24
C GLN A 119 11.30 15.37 1.40
N VAL A 120 12.46 15.58 2.03
CA VAL A 120 13.07 16.89 2.24
C VAL A 120 13.47 17.53 0.91
N SER A 121 14.17 16.79 0.03
CA SER A 121 14.51 17.27 -1.31
C SER A 121 13.27 17.67 -2.09
N ARG A 122 12.15 16.94 -1.93
CA ARG A 122 10.90 17.31 -2.59
C ARG A 122 10.38 18.66 -2.12
N VAL A 123 10.42 18.95 -0.81
CA VAL A 123 9.97 20.24 -0.26
C VAL A 123 10.75 21.40 -0.87
N PHE A 124 12.05 21.22 -1.13
CA PHE A 124 12.90 22.26 -1.71
C PHE A 124 12.83 22.35 -3.23
N ILE A 125 12.51 21.25 -3.93
CA ILE A 125 12.51 21.18 -5.40
C ILE A 125 11.11 21.44 -5.99
N TYR A 126 10.04 21.03 -5.30
CA TYR A 126 8.67 21.14 -5.78
C TYR A 126 7.91 22.22 -5.01
N ASN A 127 7.23 23.10 -5.74
CA ASN A 127 6.32 24.07 -5.14
C ASN A 127 5.23 23.36 -4.34
N TYR A 128 5.22 23.60 -3.03
CA TYR A 128 4.23 23.09 -2.08
C TYR A 128 2.85 23.64 -2.47
N GLY A 129 1.96 22.81 -3.03
CA GLY A 129 0.63 23.27 -3.43
C GLY A 129 -0.14 22.34 -4.37
N ILE A 130 0.53 21.43 -5.07
CA ILE A 130 -0.14 20.48 -5.97
C ILE A 130 -0.14 19.09 -5.35
N LEU A 131 -1.35 18.60 -5.06
CA LEU A 131 -1.63 17.25 -4.59
C LEU A 131 -1.40 16.24 -5.74
N SER A 132 -0.16 16.12 -6.19
CA SER A 132 0.26 15.27 -7.30
C SER A 132 0.54 13.84 -6.81
N THR A 133 0.25 12.88 -7.67
CA THR A 133 0.62 11.48 -7.45
C THR A 133 2.10 11.33 -7.79
N ASP A 134 2.95 11.42 -6.78
CA ASP A 134 4.40 11.40 -6.97
C ASP A 134 5.04 10.05 -6.58
N PHE A 135 6.32 9.88 -6.93
CA PHE A 135 7.07 8.65 -6.67
C PHE A 135 7.23 8.34 -5.17
N SER A 136 6.88 9.29 -4.29
CA SER A 136 7.01 9.12 -2.84
C SER A 136 6.01 8.12 -2.28
N GLY A 137 4.80 8.01 -2.86
CA GLY A 137 3.81 7.03 -2.45
C GLY A 137 4.34 5.59 -2.49
N PRO A 138 4.80 5.10 -3.66
CA PRO A 138 5.48 3.81 -3.77
C PRO A 138 6.71 3.70 -2.87
N LEU A 139 7.51 4.77 -2.74
CA LEU A 139 8.71 4.76 -1.90
C LEU A 139 8.37 4.51 -0.42
N MET A 140 7.29 5.10 0.10
CA MET A 140 6.79 4.82 1.45
C MET A 140 6.40 3.35 1.62
N ILE A 141 5.68 2.77 0.65
CA ILE A 141 5.28 1.35 0.68
C ILE A 141 6.50 0.42 0.68
N ILE A 142 7.52 0.74 -0.14
CA ILE A 142 8.78 -0.01 -0.13
C ILE A 142 9.49 0.12 1.21
N THR A 143 9.60 1.31 1.79
CA THR A 143 10.20 1.49 3.12
C THR A 143 9.50 0.63 4.17
N GLN A 144 8.17 0.54 4.14
CA GLN A 144 7.42 -0.32 5.05
C GLN A 144 7.75 -1.81 4.83
N LYS A 145 7.70 -2.27 3.59
CA LYS A 145 7.91 -3.69 3.23
C LYS A 145 9.34 -4.15 3.51
N THR A 146 10.36 -3.39 3.12
CA THR A 146 11.77 -3.77 3.32
C THR A 146 12.14 -3.81 4.79
N THR A 147 11.68 -2.84 5.58
CA THR A 147 11.95 -2.80 7.02
C THR A 147 11.17 -3.89 7.76
N MET A 148 9.88 -4.09 7.45
CA MET A 148 9.08 -5.18 8.00
C MET A 148 9.76 -6.54 7.77
N LEU A 149 10.19 -6.81 6.55
CA LEU A 149 10.90 -8.04 6.21
C LEU A 149 12.21 -8.18 7.00
N ALA A 150 13.00 -7.12 7.12
CA ALA A 150 14.26 -7.19 7.88
C ALA A 150 14.04 -7.52 9.37
N PHE A 151 12.96 -6.99 9.98
CA PHE A 151 12.56 -7.37 11.33
C PHE A 151 12.07 -8.82 11.41
N GLN A 152 11.31 -9.29 10.42
CA GLN A 152 10.85 -10.68 10.36
C GLN A 152 12.00 -11.68 10.20
N VAL A 153 13.00 -11.36 9.37
CA VAL A 153 14.22 -12.19 9.20
C VAL A 153 15.04 -12.19 10.49
N HIS A 154 15.17 -11.04 11.16
CA HIS A 154 15.86 -10.97 12.45
C HIS A 154 15.17 -11.87 13.48
N ASP A 155 13.83 -11.80 13.56
CA ASP A 155 13.10 -12.62 14.53
C ASP A 155 13.21 -14.12 14.25
N GLY A 156 13.18 -14.56 12.99
CA GLY A 156 13.27 -15.98 12.65
C GLY A 156 14.67 -16.59 12.75
N MET A 157 15.71 -15.80 12.45
CA MET A 157 17.09 -16.32 12.40
C MET A 157 17.92 -15.97 13.64
N CYS A 158 17.57 -14.94 14.40
CA CYS A 158 18.36 -14.49 15.56
C CYS A 158 17.75 -14.87 16.91
N LYS A 159 16.41 -14.91 17.02
CA LYS A 159 15.72 -15.12 18.29
C LYS A 159 15.26 -16.57 18.45
N LYS A 160 15.16 -17.02 19.71
CA LYS A 160 14.51 -18.30 20.01
C LYS A 160 13.01 -18.15 19.85
N ARG A 161 12.36 -19.20 19.38
CA ARG A 161 10.90 -19.22 19.17
C ARG A 161 10.12 -18.90 20.45
N GLU A 162 10.62 -19.30 21.61
CA GLU A 162 10.02 -19.06 22.92
C GLU A 162 9.98 -17.56 23.31
N ASP A 163 10.96 -16.79 22.86
CA ASP A 163 11.10 -15.36 23.19
C ASP A 163 10.22 -14.45 22.31
N LEU A 164 9.64 -15.01 21.25
CA LEU A 164 8.80 -14.29 20.30
C LEU A 164 7.35 -14.23 20.79
N THR A 165 6.67 -13.11 20.51
CA THR A 165 5.20 -13.03 20.67
C THR A 165 4.50 -13.94 19.66
N ALA A 166 3.22 -14.28 19.88
CA ALA A 166 2.47 -15.13 18.95
C ALA A 166 2.46 -14.57 17.51
N ASP A 167 2.30 -13.24 17.38
CA ASP A 167 2.34 -12.53 16.10
C ASP A 167 3.73 -12.59 15.44
N GLN A 168 4.78 -12.33 16.22
CA GLN A 168 6.16 -12.45 15.73
C GLN A 168 6.48 -13.88 15.28
N ARG A 169 6.05 -14.91 16.02
CA ARG A 169 6.25 -16.32 15.63
C ARG A 169 5.57 -16.65 14.30
N LEU A 170 4.36 -16.12 14.07
CA LEU A 170 3.61 -16.36 12.85
C LEU A 170 4.34 -15.80 11.62
N HIS A 171 4.99 -14.65 11.77
CA HIS A 171 5.58 -13.90 10.68
C HIS A 171 7.11 -13.93 10.63
N ALA A 172 7.78 -14.54 11.60
CA ALA A 172 9.22 -14.76 11.64
C ALA A 172 9.70 -15.43 10.35
N VAL A 173 10.82 -15.02 9.77
CA VAL A 173 11.35 -15.59 8.52
C VAL A 173 12.65 -16.31 8.83
N ASP A 174 12.64 -17.63 8.62
CA ASP A 174 13.69 -18.55 9.09
C ASP A 174 14.89 -18.62 8.13
N SER A 175 14.79 -18.03 6.94
CA SER A 175 15.85 -17.98 5.93
C SER A 175 15.82 -16.68 5.13
N LYS A 176 17.00 -16.22 4.69
CA LYS A 176 17.09 -15.01 3.86
C LYS A 176 16.41 -15.25 2.50
N PRO A 177 15.51 -14.36 2.05
CA PRO A 177 14.89 -14.44 0.73
C PRO A 177 15.90 -14.46 -0.41
N SER A 178 15.60 -15.24 -1.45
CA SER A 178 16.29 -15.10 -2.73
C SER A 178 16.01 -13.73 -3.35
N LEU A 179 16.86 -13.30 -4.30
CA LEU A 179 16.71 -12.00 -4.94
C LEU A 179 15.35 -11.88 -5.65
N ILE A 180 14.90 -12.94 -6.33
CA ILE A 180 13.63 -12.92 -7.06
C ILE A 180 12.42 -12.83 -6.13
N GLU A 181 12.42 -13.55 -5.00
CA GLU A 181 11.36 -13.44 -3.99
C GLU A 181 11.35 -12.04 -3.37
N TYR A 182 12.52 -11.48 -3.07
CA TYR A 182 12.65 -10.14 -2.50
C TYR A 182 12.17 -9.05 -3.47
N LEU A 183 12.60 -9.12 -4.74
CA LEU A 183 12.17 -8.18 -5.78
C LEU A 183 10.67 -8.29 -6.01
N SER A 184 10.13 -9.50 -6.10
CA SER A 184 8.71 -9.75 -6.25
C SER A 184 7.91 -9.24 -5.05
N TYR A 185 8.36 -9.52 -3.83
CA TYR A 185 7.70 -9.01 -2.63
C TYR A 185 7.63 -7.50 -2.66
N ASN A 186 8.72 -6.80 -2.96
CA ASN A 186 8.75 -5.34 -2.92
C ASN A 186 8.04 -4.70 -4.13
N LEU A 187 8.38 -5.13 -5.34
CA LEU A 187 8.01 -4.51 -6.62
C LEU A 187 6.82 -5.19 -7.33
N ASN A 188 5.94 -5.89 -6.62
CA ASN A 188 4.76 -6.48 -7.27
C ASN A 188 3.75 -5.42 -7.74
N PHE A 189 3.19 -5.64 -8.93
CA PHE A 189 2.16 -4.76 -9.50
C PHE A 189 0.89 -4.62 -8.65
N LEU A 190 0.59 -5.59 -7.79
CA LEU A 190 -0.62 -5.61 -6.96
C LEU A 190 -0.62 -4.52 -5.88
N SER A 191 0.56 -4.12 -5.40
CA SER A 191 0.68 -3.21 -4.25
C SER A 191 1.66 -2.05 -4.43
N ILE A 192 2.47 -2.04 -5.49
CA ILE A 192 3.58 -1.08 -5.61
C ILE A 192 3.11 0.39 -5.65
N LEU A 193 1.95 0.70 -6.21
CA LEU A 193 1.52 2.09 -6.40
C LEU A 193 0.93 2.73 -5.14
N VAL A 194 0.15 1.97 -4.36
CA VAL A 194 -0.63 2.54 -3.22
C VAL A 194 -0.76 1.59 -2.02
N GLY A 195 -0.03 0.48 -2.04
CA GLY A 195 -0.19 -0.60 -1.07
C GLY A 195 -1.33 -1.55 -1.46
N PRO A 196 -1.82 -2.38 -0.53
CA PRO A 196 -1.44 -2.44 0.89
C PRO A 196 -0.02 -2.96 1.14
N CYS A 197 0.57 -2.58 2.28
CA CYS A 197 1.71 -3.31 2.85
C CYS A 197 1.20 -4.66 3.39
N SER A 198 2.01 -5.72 3.29
CA SER A 198 1.66 -7.04 3.83
C SER A 198 2.88 -7.76 4.35
N HIS A 199 2.70 -8.76 5.22
CA HIS A 199 3.79 -9.57 5.72
C HIS A 199 4.40 -10.44 4.61
N TYR A 200 5.72 -10.63 4.65
CA TYR A 200 6.45 -11.38 3.63
C TYR A 200 5.94 -12.83 3.47
N LYS A 201 5.76 -13.56 4.58
CA LYS A 201 5.27 -14.95 4.55
C LYS A 201 3.91 -15.08 3.85
N ASP A 202 2.99 -14.14 4.09
CA ASP A 202 1.68 -14.14 3.44
C ASP A 202 1.79 -13.93 1.93
N TYR A 203 2.69 -13.05 1.49
CA TYR A 203 2.95 -12.82 0.08
C TYR A 203 3.56 -14.04 -0.61
N ILE A 204 4.55 -14.68 0.03
CA ILE A 204 5.20 -15.89 -0.52
C ILE A 204 4.20 -17.04 -0.60
N ASP A 205 3.38 -17.26 0.42
CA ASP A 205 2.33 -18.28 0.37
C ASP A 205 1.29 -18.01 -0.72
N PHE A 206 1.03 -16.74 -1.03
CA PHE A 206 0.18 -16.37 -2.15
C PHE A 206 0.83 -16.73 -3.49
N ILE A 207 2.10 -16.38 -3.70
CA ILE A 207 2.81 -16.72 -4.93
C ILE A 207 2.95 -18.24 -5.08
N GLU A 208 3.20 -18.97 -4.02
CA GLU A 208 3.36 -20.43 -4.06
C GLU A 208 2.03 -21.20 -3.96
N GLY A 209 0.90 -20.52 -3.79
CA GLY A 209 -0.43 -21.14 -3.78
C GLY A 209 -0.81 -21.87 -2.48
N ARG A 210 -0.08 -21.66 -1.39
CA ARG A 210 -0.35 -22.31 -0.09
C ARG A 210 -1.18 -21.48 0.89
N HIS A 211 -1.46 -20.22 0.56
CA HIS A 211 -2.10 -19.24 1.44
C HIS A 211 -3.51 -19.66 1.92
N VAL A 212 -4.37 -20.19 1.05
CA VAL A 212 -5.72 -20.64 1.45
C VAL A 212 -5.64 -21.82 2.40
N GLN A 213 -4.92 -22.87 2.01
CA GLN A 213 -4.79 -24.09 2.82
C GLN A 213 -4.22 -23.78 4.20
N ARG A 214 -3.14 -23.00 4.28
CA ARG A 214 -2.51 -22.64 5.56
C ARG A 214 -3.48 -21.91 6.49
N ARG A 215 -4.30 -21.00 5.95
CA ARG A 215 -5.28 -20.22 6.73
C ARG A 215 -6.48 -21.07 7.16
N LEU A 216 -6.96 -21.98 6.31
CA LEU A 216 -8.00 -22.95 6.67
C LEU A 216 -7.52 -23.92 7.76
N SER A 217 -6.32 -24.48 7.62
CA SER A 217 -5.74 -25.38 8.63
C SER A 217 -5.52 -24.70 9.99
N ALA A 218 -5.17 -23.41 10.01
CA ALA A 218 -5.01 -22.65 11.24
C ALA A 218 -6.34 -22.33 11.95
N SER A 219 -7.47 -22.39 11.25
CA SER A 219 -8.80 -22.02 11.76
C SER A 219 -9.51 -23.13 12.55
N ASN A 220 -8.90 -24.32 12.72
CA ASN A 220 -9.39 -25.43 13.57
C ASN A 220 -10.92 -25.66 13.55
N THR A 221 -11.50 -25.93 12.38
CA THR A 221 -12.72 -26.76 12.32
C THR A 221 -12.28 -28.17 11.99
N GLY A 222 -12.39 -29.09 12.95
CA GLY A 222 -11.93 -30.48 12.89
C GLY A 222 -12.67 -31.36 11.86
N GLN A 223 -12.75 -30.92 10.60
CA GLN A 223 -13.22 -31.73 9.49
C GLN A 223 -12.00 -32.15 8.66
N ASN A 224 -11.68 -33.44 8.72
CA ASN A 224 -10.60 -34.12 7.98
C ASN A 224 -10.89 -34.18 6.45
N GLY A 225 -11.25 -33.05 5.83
CA GLY A 225 -11.69 -32.98 4.43
C GLY A 225 -11.16 -31.78 3.63
N TYR A 226 -10.31 -30.94 4.21
CA TYR A 226 -9.84 -29.71 3.56
C TYR A 226 -8.77 -29.91 2.48
N ASP A 227 -8.25 -31.13 2.28
CA ASP A 227 -7.21 -31.43 1.29
C ASP A 227 -7.67 -31.24 -0.19
N LYS A 228 -8.95 -30.90 -0.41
CA LYS A 228 -9.54 -30.59 -1.72
C LYS A 228 -10.49 -29.38 -1.72
N VAL A 229 -10.33 -28.38 -0.85
CA VAL A 229 -11.16 -27.17 -0.96
C VAL A 229 -10.74 -26.35 -2.16
N SER A 230 -11.64 -26.28 -3.15
CA SER A 230 -11.56 -25.36 -4.27
C SER A 230 -11.32 -23.94 -3.76
N GLU A 231 -10.32 -23.26 -4.31
CA GLU A 231 -9.99 -21.88 -3.96
C GLU A 231 -11.27 -21.01 -3.97
N PRO A 232 -11.63 -20.35 -2.85
CA PRO A 232 -12.87 -19.60 -2.79
C PRO A 232 -12.90 -18.51 -3.86
N SER A 233 -14.10 -18.20 -4.36
CA SER A 233 -14.24 -17.15 -5.37
C SER A 233 -14.14 -15.76 -4.74
N PRO A 234 -13.25 -14.87 -5.23
CA PRO A 234 -13.15 -13.49 -4.77
C PRO A 234 -14.20 -12.58 -5.41
N MET A 235 -14.98 -13.06 -6.38
CA MET A 235 -15.84 -12.21 -7.22
C MET A 235 -16.84 -11.39 -6.42
N ALA A 236 -17.47 -11.95 -5.39
CA ALA A 236 -18.40 -11.21 -4.54
C ALA A 236 -17.70 -10.07 -3.79
N ALA A 237 -16.49 -10.31 -3.25
CA ALA A 237 -15.70 -9.31 -2.57
C ALA A 237 -15.19 -8.23 -3.52
N VAL A 238 -14.69 -8.62 -4.71
CA VAL A 238 -14.23 -7.69 -5.74
C VAL A 238 -15.37 -6.81 -6.23
N THR A 239 -16.51 -7.37 -6.61
CA THR A 239 -17.69 -6.61 -7.07
C THR A 239 -18.15 -5.63 -5.99
N ARG A 240 -18.23 -6.05 -4.72
CA ARG A 240 -18.58 -5.15 -3.61
C ARG A 240 -17.59 -3.99 -3.47
N LYS A 241 -16.28 -4.26 -3.53
CA LYS A 241 -15.23 -3.24 -3.42
C LYS A 241 -15.24 -2.29 -4.63
N LEU A 242 -15.53 -2.78 -5.84
CA LEU A 242 -15.67 -1.94 -7.03
C LEU A 242 -16.92 -1.04 -6.97
N LEU A 243 -18.04 -1.52 -6.43
CA LEU A 243 -19.22 -0.68 -6.17
C LEU A 243 -18.89 0.44 -5.18
N ILE A 244 -18.19 0.13 -4.10
CA ILE A 244 -17.68 1.13 -3.15
C ILE A 244 -16.78 2.14 -3.86
N CYS A 245 -15.87 1.70 -4.72
CA CYS A 245 -15.02 2.59 -5.51
C CYS A 245 -15.84 3.53 -6.39
N GLY A 246 -16.89 3.04 -7.05
CA GLY A 246 -17.80 3.87 -7.84
C GLY A 246 -18.48 4.96 -7.00
N VAL A 247 -19.01 4.59 -5.83
CA VAL A 247 -19.62 5.54 -4.89
C VAL A 247 -18.58 6.58 -4.41
N CYS A 248 -17.39 6.14 -3.99
CA CYS A 248 -16.33 7.03 -3.54
C CYS A 248 -15.86 7.99 -4.65
N MET A 249 -15.79 7.54 -5.90
CA MET A 249 -15.45 8.38 -7.04
C MET A 249 -16.51 9.46 -7.27
N VAL A 250 -17.80 9.10 -7.29
CA VAL A 250 -18.89 10.07 -7.44
C VAL A 250 -18.87 11.09 -6.31
N LEU A 251 -18.74 10.63 -5.05
CA LEU A 251 -18.63 11.52 -3.89
C LEU A 251 -17.40 12.42 -3.97
N PHE A 252 -16.24 11.90 -4.38
CA PHE A 252 -15.04 12.71 -4.54
C PHE A 252 -15.26 13.82 -5.58
N LEU A 253 -15.78 13.49 -6.76
CA LEU A 253 -15.98 14.44 -7.85
C LEU A 253 -17.07 15.49 -7.55
N THR A 254 -18.07 15.16 -6.73
CA THR A 254 -19.12 16.12 -6.33
C THR A 254 -18.69 16.97 -5.14
N LEU A 255 -18.18 16.35 -4.07
CA LEU A 255 -17.84 17.04 -2.83
C LEU A 255 -16.62 17.94 -2.97
N THR A 256 -15.59 17.55 -3.74
CA THR A 256 -14.40 18.41 -3.92
C THR A 256 -14.64 19.62 -4.81
N LYS A 257 -15.64 19.55 -5.70
CA LYS A 257 -16.13 20.72 -6.44
C LYS A 257 -16.90 21.67 -5.53
N ALA A 258 -17.73 21.13 -4.63
CA ALA A 258 -18.52 21.94 -3.70
C ALA A 258 -17.67 22.54 -2.56
N PHE A 259 -16.69 21.80 -2.07
CA PHE A 259 -15.83 22.18 -0.93
C PHE A 259 -14.34 21.99 -1.28
N PRO A 260 -13.78 22.83 -2.16
CA PRO A 260 -12.38 22.73 -2.56
C PRO A 260 -11.47 22.93 -1.34
N ILE A 261 -10.60 21.94 -1.09
CA ILE A 261 -9.68 21.97 0.06
C ILE A 261 -8.67 23.13 -0.03
N THR A 262 -8.34 23.57 -1.24
CA THR A 262 -7.44 24.69 -1.52
C THR A 262 -7.99 26.02 -1.04
N TYR A 263 -9.30 26.16 -0.86
CA TYR A 263 -9.90 27.39 -0.33
C TYR A 263 -9.49 27.65 1.14
N ASN A 264 -9.06 26.64 1.89
CA ASN A 264 -8.54 26.84 3.26
C ASN A 264 -7.29 27.72 3.33
N VAL A 265 -6.54 27.79 2.22
CA VAL A 265 -5.30 28.59 2.11
C VAL A 265 -5.47 29.79 1.17
N ASP A 266 -6.69 30.06 0.72
CA ASP A 266 -7.00 31.23 -0.09
C ASP A 266 -6.78 32.51 0.72
N SER A 267 -6.00 33.45 0.17
CA SER A 267 -5.60 34.65 0.91
C SER A 267 -6.79 35.53 1.30
N HIS A 268 -7.81 35.62 0.44
CA HIS A 268 -9.00 36.41 0.74
C HIS A 268 -9.82 35.73 1.86
N PHE A 269 -10.04 34.42 1.76
CA PHE A 269 -10.72 33.66 2.81
C PHE A 269 -10.02 33.73 4.17
N VAL A 270 -8.69 33.58 4.18
CA VAL A 270 -7.90 33.60 5.41
C VAL A 270 -7.95 34.97 6.11
N ASN A 271 -7.93 36.05 5.32
CA ASN A 271 -7.90 37.42 5.84
C ASN A 271 -9.29 37.93 6.27
N GLU A 272 -10.33 37.60 5.51
CA GLU A 272 -11.67 38.18 5.70
C GLU A 272 -12.62 37.31 6.54
N ALA A 273 -12.45 35.98 6.53
CA ALA A 273 -13.41 35.11 7.20
C ALA A 273 -13.15 35.00 8.71
N PRO A 274 -14.20 35.06 9.55
CA PRO A 274 -14.08 34.81 10.99
C PRO A 274 -13.48 33.44 11.30
N PHE A 275 -12.78 33.33 12.44
CA PHE A 275 -12.13 32.09 12.87
C PHE A 275 -13.07 30.88 12.85
N LEU A 276 -14.31 31.03 13.33
CA LEU A 276 -15.27 29.92 13.38
C LEU A 276 -15.69 29.45 11.98
N THR A 277 -15.84 30.38 11.03
CA THR A 277 -16.13 30.05 9.62
C THR A 277 -14.98 29.28 9.00
N ARG A 278 -13.74 29.72 9.24
CA ARG A 278 -12.52 29.03 8.78
C ARG A 278 -12.42 27.62 9.37
N LEU A 279 -12.66 27.48 10.68
CA LEU A 279 -12.65 26.19 11.36
C LEU A 279 -13.74 25.25 10.82
N THR A 280 -14.94 25.77 10.61
CA THR A 280 -16.09 24.99 10.10
C THR A 280 -15.84 24.55 8.66
N TYR A 281 -15.38 25.46 7.80
CA TYR A 281 -15.03 25.14 6.42
C TYR A 281 -13.89 24.12 6.34
N ALA A 282 -12.85 24.27 7.18
CA ALA A 282 -11.76 23.30 7.27
C ALA A 282 -12.29 21.91 7.66
N ALA A 283 -13.19 21.84 8.64
CA ALA A 283 -13.80 20.57 9.05
C ALA A 283 -14.54 19.91 7.86
N PHE A 284 -15.42 20.60 7.15
CA PHE A 284 -16.16 20.00 6.03
C PHE A 284 -15.31 19.71 4.79
N SER A 285 -14.40 20.61 4.42
CA SER A 285 -13.56 20.45 3.23
C SER A 285 -12.53 19.32 3.36
N ILE A 286 -11.99 19.07 4.57
CA ILE A 286 -11.14 17.90 4.84
C ILE A 286 -11.92 16.60 4.66
N GLN A 287 -13.16 16.55 5.15
CA GLN A 287 -14.05 15.40 4.97
C GLN A 287 -14.40 15.18 3.49
N ALA A 288 -14.69 16.26 2.76
CA ALA A 288 -14.97 16.23 1.32
C ALA A 288 -13.79 15.69 0.49
N ALA A 289 -12.56 15.87 0.96
CA ALA A 289 -11.36 15.37 0.29
C ALA A 289 -11.04 13.90 0.61
N ARG A 290 -11.68 13.30 1.64
CA ARG A 290 -11.39 11.94 2.11
C ARG A 290 -11.75 10.81 1.13
N PRO A 291 -12.87 10.86 0.37
CA PRO A 291 -13.30 9.77 -0.51
C PRO A 291 -12.26 9.32 -1.54
N LYS A 292 -11.30 10.17 -1.95
CA LYS A 292 -10.20 9.76 -2.83
C LYS A 292 -9.30 8.68 -2.22
N PHE A 293 -9.06 8.73 -0.90
CA PHE A 293 -8.28 7.72 -0.19
C PHE A 293 -9.08 6.43 -0.05
N TYR A 294 -10.39 6.55 0.18
CA TYR A 294 -11.31 5.41 0.22
C TYR A 294 -11.31 4.68 -1.12
N PHE A 295 -11.44 5.43 -2.21
CA PHE A 295 -11.30 4.92 -3.57
C PHE A 295 -9.96 4.22 -3.78
N ALA A 296 -8.84 4.91 -3.55
CA ALA A 296 -7.51 4.38 -3.89
C ALA A 296 -7.17 3.11 -3.11
N TRP A 297 -7.42 3.08 -1.80
CA TRP A 297 -7.15 1.88 -0.98
C TRP A 297 -8.14 0.75 -1.21
N THR A 298 -9.42 1.05 -1.46
CA THR A 298 -10.41 0.00 -1.77
C THR A 298 -10.15 -0.61 -3.15
N LEU A 299 -9.71 0.18 -4.12
CA LEU A 299 -9.36 -0.31 -5.46
C LEU A 299 -8.12 -1.21 -5.40
N ALA A 300 -7.09 -0.80 -4.65
CA ALA A 300 -5.90 -1.62 -4.45
C ALA A 300 -6.22 -2.97 -3.80
N ASP A 301 -7.09 -2.95 -2.79
CA ASP A 301 -7.58 -4.15 -2.15
C ASP A 301 -8.41 -5.04 -3.11
N ALA A 302 -9.24 -4.44 -3.97
CA ALA A 302 -9.95 -5.17 -5.03
C ALA A 302 -8.98 -5.82 -6.04
N ILE A 303 -7.89 -5.14 -6.42
CA ILE A 303 -6.85 -5.66 -7.32
C ILE A 303 -6.15 -6.88 -6.73
N ASN A 304 -5.80 -6.82 -5.43
CA ASN A 304 -5.20 -7.97 -4.76
C ASN A 304 -6.19 -9.15 -4.69
N ASN A 305 -7.43 -8.89 -4.28
CA ASN A 305 -8.46 -9.92 -4.20
C ASN A 305 -8.79 -10.54 -5.57
N ALA A 306 -8.78 -9.75 -6.64
CA ALA A 306 -8.95 -10.25 -8.01
C ALA A 306 -7.82 -11.22 -8.42
N ALA A 307 -6.61 -11.02 -7.90
CA ALA A 307 -5.48 -11.93 -8.11
C ALA A 307 -5.55 -13.20 -7.22
N GLY A 308 -6.51 -13.27 -6.29
CA GLY A 308 -6.63 -14.33 -5.29
C GLY A 308 -5.87 -14.04 -3.99
N TYR A 309 -5.28 -12.85 -3.83
CA TYR A 309 -4.57 -12.47 -2.61
C TYR A 309 -5.47 -11.65 -1.67
N GLY A 310 -5.49 -11.97 -0.38
CA GLY A 310 -6.32 -11.27 0.61
C GLY A 310 -7.27 -12.17 1.41
N PHE A 311 -7.30 -13.48 1.11
CA PHE A 311 -8.08 -14.45 1.88
C PHE A 311 -7.61 -14.51 3.34
N LYS A 312 -8.52 -14.19 4.27
CA LYS A 312 -8.27 -14.19 5.71
C LYS A 312 -8.70 -15.50 6.36
N GLY A 313 -9.81 -16.07 5.89
CA GLY A 313 -10.45 -17.25 6.48
C GLY A 313 -11.96 -17.25 6.23
N VAL A 314 -12.64 -18.16 6.91
CA VAL A 314 -14.10 -18.27 6.93
C VAL A 314 -14.58 -17.86 8.31
N ASP A 315 -15.59 -17.01 8.39
CA ASP A 315 -16.17 -16.61 9.67
C ASP A 315 -17.10 -17.71 10.25
N GLU A 316 -17.59 -17.49 11.48
CA GLU A 316 -18.50 -18.43 12.15
C GLU A 316 -19.82 -18.65 11.39
N ALA A 317 -20.21 -17.69 10.53
CA ALA A 317 -21.40 -17.78 9.68
C ALA A 317 -21.12 -18.47 8.34
N GLY A 318 -19.92 -19.01 8.13
CA GLY A 318 -19.53 -19.69 6.90
C GLY A 318 -19.21 -18.74 5.74
N GLN A 319 -19.14 -17.43 5.97
CA GLN A 319 -18.81 -16.46 4.93
C GLN A 319 -17.30 -16.28 4.79
N VAL A 320 -16.85 -16.19 3.55
CA VAL A 320 -15.43 -16.01 3.23
C VAL A 320 -15.03 -14.55 3.43
N SER A 321 -14.01 -14.32 4.24
CA SER A 321 -13.40 -13.00 4.43
C SER A 321 -12.19 -12.81 3.52
N TRP A 322 -12.22 -11.72 2.76
CA TRP A 322 -11.17 -11.27 1.83
C TRP A 322 -10.47 -10.00 2.34
N ASP A 323 -10.40 -9.85 3.66
CA ASP A 323 -9.92 -8.62 4.30
C ASP A 323 -8.56 -8.79 5.02
N LEU A 324 -7.74 -9.77 4.60
CA LEU A 324 -6.43 -10.04 5.23
C LEU A 324 -5.51 -8.81 5.16
N ILE A 325 -5.45 -8.18 3.99
CA ILE A 325 -4.58 -7.05 3.69
C ILE A 325 -5.37 -5.76 3.45
N SER A 326 -6.65 -5.73 3.83
CA SER A 326 -7.48 -4.52 3.74
C SER A 326 -6.80 -3.37 4.46
N ASN A 327 -6.60 -2.26 3.76
CA ASN A 327 -5.94 -1.09 4.32
C ASN A 327 -6.91 -0.08 4.95
N ILE A 328 -8.22 -0.30 4.80
CA ILE A 328 -9.24 0.63 5.25
C ILE A 328 -10.54 -0.06 5.64
N SER A 329 -11.21 0.49 6.66
CA SER A 329 -12.59 0.19 7.02
C SER A 329 -13.40 1.47 7.07
N ILE A 330 -14.17 1.77 6.01
CA ILE A 330 -14.90 3.03 5.85
C ILE A 330 -15.90 3.23 7.00
N TRP A 331 -16.71 2.21 7.29
CA TRP A 331 -17.67 2.28 8.39
C TRP A 331 -16.97 2.44 9.74
N GLY A 332 -15.88 1.70 9.98
CA GLY A 332 -15.11 1.82 11.21
C GLY A 332 -14.51 3.22 11.42
N ILE A 333 -14.20 3.92 10.33
CA ILE A 333 -13.76 5.32 10.36
C ILE A 333 -14.91 6.28 10.64
N GLU A 334 -16.00 6.21 9.86
CA GLU A 334 -17.09 7.19 9.95
C GLU A 334 -17.92 7.04 11.24
N THR A 335 -17.95 5.85 11.83
CA THR A 335 -18.62 5.60 13.13
C THR A 335 -17.65 5.55 14.30
N ALA A 336 -16.39 6.00 14.13
CA ALA A 336 -15.39 5.96 15.19
C ALA A 336 -15.79 6.86 16.37
N THR A 337 -15.93 6.27 17.56
CA THR A 337 -16.24 7.01 18.79
C THR A 337 -15.00 7.49 19.56
N SER A 338 -13.80 7.16 19.07
CA SER A 338 -12.54 7.58 19.66
C SER A 338 -11.44 7.70 18.60
N PHE A 339 -10.43 8.52 18.88
CA PHE A 339 -9.29 8.69 17.99
C PHE A 339 -8.52 7.38 17.75
N LYS A 340 -8.42 6.53 18.78
CA LYS A 340 -7.85 5.19 18.64
C LYS A 340 -8.62 4.35 17.62
N LYS A 341 -9.96 4.27 17.72
CA LYS A 341 -10.78 3.53 16.76
C LYS A 341 -10.61 4.08 15.33
N PHE A 342 -10.50 5.39 15.18
CA PHE A 342 -10.24 6.00 13.88
C PHE A 342 -8.91 5.53 13.29
N ILE A 343 -7.81 5.62 14.05
CA ILE A 343 -6.47 5.19 13.61
C ILE A 343 -6.46 3.69 13.28
N ASP A 344 -7.07 2.85 14.12
CA ASP A 344 -7.10 1.39 13.91
C ASP A 344 -7.83 0.99 12.61
N ASN A 345 -8.63 1.88 12.00
CA ASN A 345 -9.38 1.63 10.76
C ASN A 345 -8.87 2.43 9.55
N TRP A 346 -7.91 3.35 9.73
CA TRP A 346 -7.33 4.20 8.70
C TRP A 346 -5.88 3.79 8.40
N ASN A 347 -5.59 3.47 7.14
CA ASN A 347 -4.26 3.01 6.71
C ASN A 347 -3.74 1.84 7.58
N ILE A 348 -4.62 0.84 7.74
CA ILE A 348 -4.51 -0.26 8.71
C ILE A 348 -3.15 -0.96 8.63
N GLN A 349 -2.66 -1.26 7.42
CA GLN A 349 -1.41 -2.00 7.23
C GLN A 349 -0.18 -1.16 7.58
N THR A 350 -0.24 0.17 7.42
CA THR A 350 0.79 1.06 7.96
C THR A 350 0.78 1.05 9.49
N GLY A 351 -0.41 1.01 10.11
CA GLY A 351 -0.54 0.85 11.56
C GLY A 351 0.04 -0.48 12.06
N VAL A 352 -0.23 -1.58 11.34
CA VAL A 352 0.37 -2.89 11.60
C VAL A 352 1.90 -2.82 11.46
N TRP A 353 2.41 -2.19 10.40
CA TRP A 353 3.85 -1.98 10.23
C TRP A 353 4.47 -1.24 11.42
N LEU A 354 3.93 -0.07 11.79
CA LEU A 354 4.38 0.71 12.96
C LEU A 354 4.37 -0.13 14.23
N LYS A 355 3.33 -0.95 14.41
CA LYS A 355 3.23 -1.86 15.55
C LYS A 355 4.35 -2.91 15.55
N THR A 356 4.54 -3.58 14.41
CA THR A 356 5.51 -4.67 14.22
C THR A 356 6.96 -4.23 14.32
N VAL A 357 7.31 -3.04 13.79
CA VAL A 357 8.70 -2.58 13.72
C VAL A 357 9.10 -1.65 14.87
N CYS A 358 8.14 -0.98 15.51
CA CYS A 358 8.40 0.00 16.55
C CYS A 358 7.65 -0.31 17.86
N TYR A 359 6.32 -0.24 17.87
CA TYR A 359 5.53 -0.25 19.12
C TYR A 359 5.80 -1.49 19.98
N ASP A 360 5.72 -2.69 19.42
CA ASP A 360 5.93 -3.95 20.16
C ASP A 360 7.41 -4.19 20.53
N ARG A 361 8.33 -3.38 19.98
CA ARG A 361 9.78 -3.52 20.17
C ARG A 361 10.36 -2.43 21.06
N ALA A 362 9.62 -1.36 21.30
CA ALA A 362 10.02 -0.25 22.12
C ALA A 362 10.03 -0.66 23.61
N PRO A 363 11.18 -0.61 24.30
CA PRO A 363 11.27 -1.03 25.69
C PRO A 363 10.58 -0.07 26.66
N ARG A 364 10.47 1.22 26.28
CA ARG A 364 9.83 2.28 27.07
C ARG A 364 9.12 3.24 26.13
N TYR A 365 7.99 3.79 26.59
CA TYR A 365 7.19 4.78 25.85
C TYR A 365 6.85 4.36 24.41
N PRO A 366 6.27 3.17 24.19
CA PRO A 366 6.06 2.61 22.85
C PRO A 366 5.24 3.53 21.95
N THR A 367 4.22 4.18 22.50
CA THR A 367 3.42 5.17 21.78
C THR A 367 4.26 6.34 21.29
N ALA A 368 5.03 6.99 22.16
CA ALA A 368 5.81 8.17 21.79
C ALA A 368 6.89 7.85 20.75
N LEU A 369 7.60 6.72 20.92
CA LEU A 369 8.61 6.29 19.94
C LEU A 369 8.00 5.95 18.58
N THR A 370 6.79 5.40 18.56
CA THR A 370 6.06 5.11 17.31
C THR A 370 5.66 6.39 16.57
N PHE A 371 5.40 7.49 17.28
CA PHE A 371 5.12 8.80 16.66
C PHE A 371 6.38 9.58 16.24
N ILE A 372 7.55 9.25 16.79
CA ILE A 372 8.84 9.86 16.40
C ILE A 372 9.38 9.23 15.12
N LEU A 373 9.08 7.96 14.91
CA LEU A 373 9.43 7.24 13.69
C LEU A 373 8.64 7.76 12.48
#